data_AF-A0A920ATD2-F1
#
_entry.id   AF-A0A920ATD2-F1
#
_cell.length_a   1.000
_cell.length_b   1.000
_cell.length_c   1.000
_cell.angle_alpha   90.00
_cell.angle_beta   90.00
_cell.angle_gamma   90.00
#
_symmetry.space_group_name_H-M   'P 1'
#
loop_
_entity.id
_entity.type
_entity.pdbx_description
1 polymer ?
#
loop_
_entity_poly.entity_id
_entity_poly.type
_entity_poly.pdbx_seq_one_letter_code
_entity_poly.pdbx_strand_id
1 'polypeptide(L)'
;MYLRNIEDSKKINLKIKECNNPVIIGCGFIGLEIAASISQFEKVTLIEKSSQLMGRVIPEEISKLVKLKHEQEGNIFFKFKHKK
;
A
#
# COMPACT_ATOMS: atom_id res chain seq x y z
N MET A 1 11.68 2.70 5.45
CA MET A 1 12.28 2.55 4.10
C MET A 1 11.39 3.27 3.11
N TYR A 2 11.90 3.74 1.97
CA TYR A 2 11.12 4.33 0.88
C TYR A 2 11.55 3.70 -0.44
N LEU A 3 10.72 3.80 -1.50
CA LEU A 3 11.05 3.31 -2.85
C LEU A 3 11.16 4.50 -3.80
N ARG A 4 12.39 4.84 -4.22
CA ARG A 4 12.64 5.89 -5.22
C ARG A 4 13.57 5.45 -6.34
N ASN A 5 14.56 4.62 -6.03
CA ASN A 5 15.54 4.13 -6.99
C ASN A 5 15.68 2.60 -6.94
N ILE A 6 16.59 2.06 -7.75
CA ILE A 6 16.80 0.62 -7.86
C ILE A 6 17.46 0.04 -6.60
N GLU A 7 18.32 0.80 -5.93
CA GLU A 7 18.95 0.41 -4.66
C GLU A 7 17.89 0.23 -3.56
N ASP A 8 16.91 1.13 -3.50
CA ASP A 8 15.77 1.02 -2.58
C ASP A 8 14.97 -0.25 -2.84
N SER A 9 14.66 -0.53 -4.12
CA SER A 9 13.94 -1.75 -4.53
C SER A 9 14.67 -3.02 -4.08
N LYS A 10 15.99 -3.08 -4.28
CA LYS A 10 16.81 -4.22 -3.84
C LYS A 10 16.74 -4.41 -2.33
N LYS A 11 16.86 -3.33 -1.55
CA LYS A 11 16.77 -3.38 -0.08
C LYS A 11 15.39 -3.84 0.40
N ILE A 12 14.34 -3.32 -0.22
CA ILE A 12 12.94 -3.69 0.09
C ILE A 12 12.71 -5.18 -0.20
N ASN A 13 13.13 -5.67 -1.36
CA ASN A 13 13.00 -7.08 -1.74
C ASN A 13 13.72 -8.05 -0.80
N LEU A 14 14.91 -7.68 -0.32
CA LEU A 14 15.62 -8.50 0.66
C LEU A 14 14.85 -8.53 1.99
N LYS A 15 14.31 -7.39 2.44
CA LYS A 15 13.67 -7.30 3.75
C LYS A 15 12.29 -7.94 3.81
N ILE A 16 11.52 -7.87 2.72
CA ILE A 16 10.17 -8.48 2.64
C ILE A 16 10.21 -9.99 2.86
N LYS A 17 11.26 -10.68 2.41
CA LYS A 17 11.42 -12.13 2.58
C LYS A 17 11.48 -12.57 4.05
N GLU A 18 11.83 -11.66 4.95
CA GLU A 18 11.95 -11.91 6.39
C GLU A 18 10.87 -11.16 7.20
N CYS A 19 9.98 -10.44 6.54
CA CYS A 19 9.05 -9.53 7.18
C CYS A 19 7.70 -10.22 7.41
N ASN A 20 7.33 -10.37 8.68
CA ASN A 20 5.97 -10.75 9.07
C ASN A 20 5.15 -9.48 9.30
N ASN A 21 3.94 -9.38 8.74
CA ASN A 21 3.03 -8.23 8.86
C ASN A 21 3.57 -6.91 8.26
N PRO A 22 3.84 -6.85 6.95
CA PRO A 22 4.31 -5.64 6.27
C PRO A 22 3.30 -4.48 6.37
N VAL A 23 3.83 -3.29 6.63
CA VAL A 23 3.06 -2.04 6.69
C VAL A 23 3.56 -1.06 5.64
N ILE A 24 2.64 -0.52 4.82
CA ILE A 24 2.92 0.51 3.82
C ILE A 24 2.19 1.79 4.20
N ILE A 25 2.93 2.90 4.24
CA ILE A 25 2.40 4.24 4.52
C ILE A 25 2.28 5.00 3.19
N GLY A 26 1.05 5.36 2.83
CA GLY A 26 0.69 6.01 1.59
C GLY A 26 0.10 5.04 0.56
N CYS A 27 -1.11 5.31 0.10
CA CYS A 27 -1.87 4.53 -0.87
C CYS A 27 -2.01 5.27 -2.21
N GLY A 28 -0.88 5.80 -2.71
CA GLY A 28 -0.73 6.18 -4.11
C GLY A 28 -0.38 4.98 -4.99
N PHE A 29 -0.12 5.21 -6.28
CA PHE A 29 0.25 4.15 -7.24
C PHE A 29 1.37 3.24 -6.73
N ILE A 30 2.52 3.83 -6.37
CA ILE A 30 3.69 3.07 -5.90
C ILE A 30 3.35 2.22 -4.65
N GLY A 31 2.64 2.80 -3.68
CA GLY A 31 2.30 2.08 -2.45
C GLY A 31 1.40 0.87 -2.70
N LEU A 32 0.44 1.02 -3.62
CA LEU A 32 -0.48 -0.05 -3.99
C LEU A 32 0.19 -1.12 -4.87
N GLU A 33 1.04 -0.74 -5.82
CA GLU A 33 1.82 -1.69 -6.62
C GLU A 33 2.74 -2.56 -5.75
N ILE A 34 3.41 -1.95 -4.77
CA ILE A 34 4.21 -2.70 -3.79
C ILE A 34 3.30 -3.62 -2.97
N ALA A 35 2.15 -3.13 -2.51
CA ALA A 35 1.21 -3.95 -1.74
C ALA A 35 0.73 -5.17 -2.53
N ALA A 36 0.38 -5.00 -3.81
CA ALA A 36 -0.02 -6.09 -4.71
C ALA A 36 1.11 -7.11 -4.94
N SER A 37 2.36 -6.65 -4.95
CA SER A 37 3.53 -7.52 -5.11
C SER A 37 3.77 -8.36 -3.85
N ILE A 38 3.63 -7.76 -2.67
CA ILE A 38 3.83 -8.45 -1.39
C ILE A 38 2.64 -9.36 -1.05
N SER A 39 1.41 -8.97 -1.39
CA SER A 39 0.19 -9.72 -1.08
C SER A 39 0.11 -11.08 -1.75
N GLN A 40 0.98 -11.36 -2.72
CA GLN A 40 1.15 -12.70 -3.29
C GLN A 40 1.77 -13.70 -2.28
N PHE A 41 2.41 -13.21 -1.23
CA PHE A 41 3.13 -14.02 -0.25
C PHE A 41 2.72 -13.72 1.20
N GLU A 42 2.33 -12.48 1.51
CA GLU A 42 1.96 -12.06 2.87
C GLU A 42 0.95 -10.90 2.86
N LYS A 43 0.02 -10.88 3.83
CA LYS A 43 -1.00 -9.84 3.94
C LYS A 43 -0.38 -8.48 4.29
N VAL A 44 -0.79 -7.43 3.59
CA VAL A 44 -0.24 -6.08 3.78
C VAL A 44 -1.23 -5.18 4.51
N THR A 45 -0.71 -4.45 5.49
CA THR A 45 -1.44 -3.34 6.11
C THR A 45 -1.09 -2.03 5.42
N LEU A 46 -2.10 -1.33 4.92
CA LEU A 46 -1.99 -0.07 4.19
C LEU A 46 -2.52 1.08 5.02
N ILE A 47 -1.73 2.15 5.18
CA ILE A 47 -2.12 3.34 5.93
C ILE A 47 -2.23 4.53 4.98
N GLU A 48 -3.37 5.19 4.98
CA GLU A 48 -3.61 6.40 4.17
C GLU A 48 -4.20 7.54 5.01
N LYS A 49 -3.73 8.76 4.78
CA LYS A 49 -4.26 9.97 5.43
C LYS A 49 -5.48 10.52 4.68
N SER A 50 -5.45 10.43 3.35
CA SER A 50 -6.52 10.86 2.45
C SER A 50 -7.84 10.11 2.71
N SER A 51 -8.95 10.70 2.28
CA SER A 51 -10.25 10.01 2.22
C SER A 51 -10.32 8.95 1.14
N GLN A 52 -9.46 9.02 0.13
CA GLN A 52 -9.46 8.11 -1.02
C GLN A 52 -8.03 7.73 -1.45
N LEU A 53 -7.90 6.53 -2.02
CA LEU A 53 -6.65 6.07 -2.64
C LEU A 53 -6.37 6.88 -3.91
N MET A 54 -5.09 7.14 -4.19
CA MET A 54 -4.64 7.91 -5.37
C MET A 54 -5.42 9.22 -5.61
N GLY A 55 -5.86 9.88 -4.52
CA GLY A 55 -6.88 10.92 -4.57
C GLY A 55 -6.57 12.22 -5.29
N ARG A 56 -5.35 12.35 -5.83
CA ARG A 56 -4.93 13.49 -6.66
C ARG A 56 -5.07 13.22 -8.15
N VAL A 57 -5.36 11.98 -8.55
CA VAL A 57 -5.24 11.54 -9.94
C VAL A 57 -6.50 10.85 -10.46
N ILE A 58 -7.16 10.03 -9.63
CA ILE A 58 -8.30 9.22 -10.08
C ILE A 58 -9.62 9.64 -9.42
N PRO A 59 -10.77 9.43 -10.12
CA PRO A 59 -12.09 9.58 -9.52
C PRO A 59 -12.34 8.59 -8.38
N GLU A 60 -13.27 8.95 -7.48
CA GLU A 60 -13.62 8.14 -6.30
C GLU A 60 -14.11 6.73 -6.67
N GLU A 61 -14.87 6.60 -7.76
CA GLU A 61 -15.37 5.31 -8.25
C GLU A 61 -14.23 4.33 -8.56
N ILE A 62 -13.20 4.81 -9.27
CA ILE A 62 -12.01 4.00 -9.58
C ILE A 62 -11.23 3.70 -8.32
N SER A 63 -11.12 4.67 -7.40
CA SER A 63 -10.48 4.48 -6.10
C SER A 63 -11.12 3.35 -5.30
N LYS A 64 -12.47 3.28 -5.29
CA LYS A 64 -13.24 2.20 -4.66
C LYS A 64 -12.99 0.83 -5.31
N LEU A 65 -12.94 0.77 -6.64
CA LEU A 65 -12.64 -0.48 -7.35
C LEU A 65 -11.24 -1.01 -7.01
N VAL A 66 -10.24 -0.13 -6.98
CA VAL A 66 -8.86 -0.51 -6.60
C VAL A 66 -8.81 -0.95 -5.14
N LYS A 67 -9.47 -0.23 -4.24
CA LYS A 67 -9.56 -0.61 -2.82
C LYS A 67 -10.17 -2.01 -2.67
N LEU A 68 -11.30 -2.27 -3.32
CA LEU A 68 -11.99 -3.55 -3.28
C LEU A 68 -11.09 -4.68 -3.78
N LYS A 69 -10.36 -4.48 -4.87
CA LYS A 69 -9.43 -5.49 -5.40
C LYS A 69 -8.34 -5.80 -4.37
N HIS A 70 -7.73 -4.80 -3.74
CA HIS A 70 -6.73 -5.04 -2.69
C HIS A 70 -7.31 -5.74 -1.46
N GLU A 71 -8.53 -5.39 -1.04
CA GLU A 71 -9.22 -6.05 0.08
C GLU A 71 -9.54 -7.51 -0.22
N GLN A 72 -9.87 -7.85 -1.47
CA GLN A 72 -10.08 -9.24 -1.92
C GLN A 72 -8.81 -10.09 -1.84
N GLU A 73 -7.63 -9.48 -2.04
CA GLU A 73 -6.32 -10.13 -1.82
C GLU A 73 -5.93 -10.18 -0.33
N GLY A 74 -6.82 -9.79 0.59
CA GLY A 74 -6.61 -9.86 2.03
C GLY A 74 -5.86 -8.68 2.65
N ASN A 75 -5.60 -7.61 1.89
CA ASN A 75 -4.96 -6.41 2.41
C ASN A 75 -5.93 -5.60 3.27
N ILE A 76 -5.40 -4.94 4.32
CA ILE A 76 -6.19 -4.19 5.28
C ILE A 76 -5.84 -2.71 5.17
N PHE A 77 -6.87 -1.84 5.11
CA PHE A 77 -6.69 -0.40 5.02
C PHE A 77 -7.02 0.30 6.34
N PHE A 78 -6.10 1.13 6.82
CA PHE A 78 -6.32 2.05 7.93
C PHE A 78 -6.26 3.50 7.44
N LYS A 79 -7.29 4.26 7.82
CA LYS A 79 -7.27 5.71 7.64
C LYS A 79 -6.63 6.37 8.85
N PHE A 80 -5.49 7.04 8.64
CA PHE A 80 -4.84 7.81 9.69
C PHE A 80 -5.66 9.06 10.01
N LYS A 81 -6.22 9.14 11.23
CA LYS A 81 -6.89 10.33 11.75
C LYS A 81 -5.94 11.01 12.74
N HIS A 82 -5.49 12.22 12.42
CA HIS A 82 -4.75 13.03 13.38
C HIS A 82 -5.74 13.52 14.45
N LYS A 83 -5.52 13.14 15.72
CA LYS A 83 -6.20 13.79 16.84
C LYS A 83 -5.60 15.19 16.98
N LYS A 84 -6.44 16.21 16.81
CA LYS A 84 -6.12 17.56 17.26
C LYS A 84 -6.09 17.59 18.79
#